data_AF-A0A0B7JP17-F1
#
_entry.id   AF-A0A0B7JP17-F1
#
_cell.length_a   1.000
_cell.length_b   1.000
_cell.length_c   1.000
_cell.angle_alpha   90.00
_cell.angle_beta   90.00
_cell.angle_gamma   90.00
#
_symmetry.space_group_name_H-M   'P 1'
#
loop_
_entity.id
_entity.type
_entity.pdbx_description
1 polymer ?
#
loop_
_entity_poly.entity_id
_entity_poly.type
_entity_poly.pdbx_seq_one_letter_code
_entity_poly.pdbx_strand_id
1 'polypeptide(L)'
;MSRIATIVFANRWGLRIEPEAKRYRFLADVFNDTAFFLELYSPALGPWGKVLTLSVGEALRALCGVAAGASKAALSVHFAKHDNLAELNAKEASQETAVGLVGLLVGTLVVKLVQDSRSVMFLMVVLVMAHLFVNYVGVCSVHMTNLNRQRAVIFFSEYLKSGTVLSPKAVAKRESILFESTRIVNKRGERVAKIDIAKDFQDAMDKRNCGAVSVLDGHKYSLFIGNQHNGLASIKIMLWDGSDPWYAVNAWFSAMKIAQVMEEGKGFTKEVEQLVKKGSSEDGDGSLMDLLDSEFKEKMESVGWDLESQSFETKGPVRIRFQQAHRKDE
;
A
#
# COMPACT_ATOMS: atom_id res chain seq x y z
N MET A 1 17.12 21.27 -2.80
CA MET A 1 15.71 20.81 -2.62
C MET A 1 15.51 19.41 -3.18
N SER A 2 15.71 19.18 -4.48
CA SER A 2 15.47 17.88 -5.15
C SER A 2 16.12 16.65 -4.49
N ARG A 3 17.43 16.68 -4.17
CA ARG A 3 18.12 15.54 -3.50
C ARG A 3 17.58 15.25 -2.10
N ILE A 4 17.28 16.28 -1.31
CA ILE A 4 16.69 16.13 0.02
C ILE A 4 15.28 15.54 -0.10
N ALA A 5 14.47 16.04 -1.04
CA ALA A 5 13.14 15.52 -1.33
C ALA A 5 13.19 14.03 -1.71
N THR A 6 14.15 13.65 -2.55
CA THR A 6 14.41 12.25 -2.94
C THR A 6 14.70 11.38 -1.72
N ILE A 7 15.67 11.78 -0.88
CA ILE A 7 16.10 11.02 0.30
C ILE A 7 14.96 10.88 1.31
N VAL A 8 14.29 11.99 1.63
CA VAL A 8 13.17 12.00 2.58
C VAL A 8 12.03 11.12 2.05
N PHE A 9 11.73 11.21 0.76
CA PHE A 9 10.66 10.43 0.17
C PHE A 9 10.96 8.94 0.16
N ALA A 10 12.15 8.55 -0.31
CA ALA A 10 12.59 7.16 -0.32
C ALA A 10 12.59 6.57 1.10
N ASN A 11 13.09 7.31 2.09
CA ASN A 11 13.12 6.86 3.48
C ASN A 11 11.71 6.70 4.07
N ARG A 12 10.78 7.60 3.75
CA ARG A 12 9.46 7.62 4.39
C ARG A 12 8.44 6.69 3.75
N TRP A 13 8.55 6.47 2.44
CA TRP A 13 7.56 5.75 1.64
C TRP A 13 8.13 4.58 0.81
N GLY A 14 9.44 4.36 0.76
CA GLY A 14 10.06 3.33 -0.08
C GLY A 14 9.42 1.95 0.06
N LEU A 15 9.24 1.48 1.30
CA LEU A 15 8.61 0.17 1.62
C LEU A 15 7.12 0.09 1.26
N ARG A 16 6.47 1.21 0.94
CA ARG A 16 5.07 1.23 0.49
C ARG A 16 4.95 1.22 -1.03
N ILE A 17 6.00 1.54 -1.76
CA ILE A 17 5.90 1.71 -3.22
C ILE A 17 5.64 0.38 -3.91
N GLU A 18 6.32 -0.69 -3.51
CA GLU A 18 6.15 -2.01 -4.11
C GLU A 18 4.71 -2.57 -3.94
N PRO A 19 4.14 -2.68 -2.72
CA PRO A 19 2.77 -3.18 -2.55
C PRO A 19 1.73 -2.26 -3.21
N GLU A 20 1.97 -0.94 -3.21
CA GLU A 20 1.08 0.07 -3.79
C GLU A 20 1.57 0.56 -5.17
N ALA A 21 2.24 -0.30 -5.94
CA ALA A 21 2.91 0.11 -7.19
C ALA A 21 1.96 0.80 -8.17
N LYS A 22 0.71 0.33 -8.28
CA LYS A 22 -0.34 0.94 -9.11
C LYS A 22 -0.59 2.41 -8.74
N ARG A 23 -0.72 2.69 -7.44
CA ARG A 23 -0.97 4.02 -6.89
C ARG A 23 0.25 4.92 -7.07
N TYR A 24 1.44 4.42 -6.76
CA TYR A 24 2.66 5.21 -6.88
C TYR A 24 3.07 5.47 -8.34
N ARG A 25 2.72 4.57 -9.26
CA ARG A 25 2.86 4.82 -10.70
C ARG A 25 2.02 6.02 -11.12
N PHE A 26 0.72 5.99 -10.81
CA PHE A 26 -0.17 7.11 -11.13
C PHE A 26 0.20 8.40 -10.39
N LEU A 27 0.66 8.30 -9.15
CA LEU A 27 1.11 9.45 -8.36
C LEU A 27 2.37 10.10 -8.96
N ALA A 28 3.26 9.31 -9.56
CA ALA A 28 4.43 9.84 -10.25
C ALA A 28 4.03 10.75 -11.42
N ASP A 29 3.04 10.31 -12.22
CA ASP A 29 2.48 11.09 -13.32
C ASP A 29 1.88 12.41 -12.81
N VAL A 30 1.11 12.36 -11.70
CA VAL A 30 0.56 13.57 -11.06
C VAL A 30 1.67 14.53 -10.61
N PHE A 31 2.75 14.04 -10.00
CA PHE A 31 3.88 14.90 -9.61
C PHE A 31 4.55 15.53 -10.82
N ASN A 32 4.78 14.76 -11.88
CA ASN A 32 5.38 15.22 -13.12
C ASN A 32 4.54 16.32 -13.79
N ASP A 33 3.24 16.07 -13.94
CA ASP A 33 2.32 16.99 -14.61
C ASP A 33 2.12 18.27 -13.80
N THR A 34 2.08 18.15 -12.46
CA THR A 34 2.07 19.33 -11.57
C THR A 34 3.35 20.15 -11.73
N ALA A 35 4.52 19.51 -11.84
CA ALA A 35 5.78 20.21 -12.10
C ALA A 35 5.73 20.98 -13.42
N PHE A 36 5.24 20.34 -14.50
CA PHE A 36 5.08 21.01 -15.79
C PHE A 36 4.21 22.26 -15.71
N PHE A 37 3.07 22.21 -15.00
CA PHE A 37 2.22 23.41 -14.84
C PHE A 37 2.89 24.53 -14.05
N LEU A 38 3.63 24.18 -12.98
CA LEU A 38 4.36 25.18 -12.19
C LEU A 38 5.42 25.90 -13.03
N GLU A 39 6.09 25.19 -13.92
CA GLU A 39 7.09 25.77 -14.82
C GLU A 39 6.48 26.60 -15.93
N LEU A 40 5.41 26.09 -16.55
CA LEU A 40 4.68 26.77 -17.60
C LEU A 40 4.09 28.10 -17.10
N TYR A 41 3.61 28.12 -15.86
CA TYR A 41 3.07 29.34 -15.23
C TYR A 41 4.15 30.24 -14.59
N SER A 42 5.36 29.73 -14.35
CA SER A 42 6.44 30.47 -13.68
C SER A 42 6.78 31.84 -14.29
N PRO A 43 6.69 32.09 -15.61
CA PRO A 43 6.97 33.40 -16.20
C PRO A 43 5.97 34.49 -15.82
N ALA A 44 4.74 34.11 -15.41
CA ALA A 44 3.71 35.05 -14.98
C ALA A 44 3.90 35.56 -13.54
N LEU A 45 4.90 35.02 -12.83
CA LEU A 45 5.19 35.36 -11.44
C LEU A 45 6.35 36.36 -11.33
N GLY A 46 6.35 37.15 -10.25
CA GLY A 46 7.50 38.00 -9.91
C GLY A 46 8.77 37.18 -9.59
N PRO A 47 9.95 37.82 -9.48
CA PRO A 47 11.24 37.13 -9.36
C PRO A 47 11.29 36.06 -8.25
N TRP A 48 10.79 36.38 -7.07
CA TRP A 48 10.72 35.45 -5.94
C TRP A 48 9.74 34.30 -6.17
N GLY A 49 8.57 34.59 -6.75
CA GLY A 49 7.56 33.58 -7.09
C GLY A 49 8.08 32.58 -8.12
N LYS A 50 8.80 33.06 -9.14
CA LYS A 50 9.45 32.22 -10.15
C LYS A 50 10.50 31.29 -9.52
N VAL A 51 11.38 31.79 -8.65
CA VAL A 51 12.39 30.96 -7.97
C VAL A 51 11.71 29.87 -7.14
N LEU A 52 10.64 30.22 -6.42
CA LEU A 52 9.89 29.27 -5.61
C LEU A 52 9.22 28.18 -6.46
N THR A 53 8.49 28.55 -7.53
CA THR A 53 7.78 27.56 -8.36
C THR A 53 8.72 26.63 -9.10
N LEU A 54 9.83 27.14 -9.63
CA LEU A 54 10.85 26.29 -10.27
C LEU A 54 11.51 25.35 -9.25
N SER A 55 11.80 25.84 -8.03
CA SER A 55 12.36 25.00 -6.97
C SER A 55 11.42 23.87 -6.52
N VAL A 56 10.11 24.16 -6.46
CA VAL A 56 9.07 23.17 -6.14
C VAL A 56 8.88 22.21 -7.31
N GLY A 57 8.86 22.69 -8.55
CA GLY A 57 8.79 21.87 -9.76
C GLY A 57 9.91 20.84 -9.82
N GLU A 58 11.15 21.25 -9.57
CA GLU A 58 12.29 20.34 -9.51
C GLU A 58 12.23 19.35 -8.34
N ALA A 59 11.63 19.74 -7.20
CA ALA A 59 11.37 18.81 -6.12
C ALA A 59 10.32 17.76 -6.54
N LEU A 60 9.22 18.17 -7.19
CA LEU A 60 8.19 17.27 -7.71
C LEU A 60 8.73 16.32 -8.77
N ARG A 61 9.60 16.77 -9.68
CA ARG A 61 10.29 15.87 -10.63
C ARG A 61 11.15 14.83 -9.93
N ALA A 62 11.84 15.22 -8.87
CA ALA A 62 12.61 14.28 -8.06
C ALA A 62 11.71 13.22 -7.41
N LEU A 63 10.56 13.63 -6.87
CA LEU A 63 9.55 12.72 -6.31
C LEU A 63 8.97 11.79 -7.38
N CYS A 64 8.65 12.32 -8.56
CA CYS A 64 8.24 11.54 -9.73
C CYS A 64 9.31 10.48 -10.05
N GLY A 65 10.58 10.86 -10.18
CA GLY A 65 11.66 9.92 -10.53
C GLY A 65 11.76 8.74 -9.56
N VAL A 66 11.63 8.98 -8.24
CA VAL A 66 11.65 7.91 -7.24
C VAL A 66 10.39 7.04 -7.32
N ALA A 67 9.21 7.65 -7.39
CA ALA A 67 7.94 6.94 -7.42
C ALA A 67 7.77 6.12 -8.72
N ALA A 68 8.09 6.71 -9.88
CA ALA A 68 8.09 6.06 -11.17
C ALA A 68 9.12 4.94 -11.22
N GLY A 69 10.36 5.19 -10.80
CA GLY A 69 11.43 4.19 -10.84
C GLY A 69 11.12 2.96 -9.98
N ALA A 70 10.71 3.16 -8.73
CA ALA A 70 10.39 2.04 -7.84
C ALA A 70 9.09 1.31 -8.23
N SER A 71 8.04 2.02 -8.65
CA SER A 71 6.82 1.37 -9.15
C SER A 71 7.05 0.67 -10.51
N LYS A 72 7.98 1.15 -11.34
CA LYS A 72 8.47 0.48 -12.56
C LYS A 72 9.16 -0.82 -12.24
N ALA A 73 10.15 -0.80 -11.35
CA ALA A 73 10.81 -2.03 -10.92
C ALA A 73 9.81 -3.09 -10.42
N ALA A 74 8.87 -2.70 -9.54
CA ALA A 74 7.85 -3.62 -9.01
C ALA A 74 6.93 -4.19 -10.10
N LEU A 75 6.48 -3.35 -11.05
CA LEU A 75 5.63 -3.79 -12.16
C LEU A 75 6.39 -4.64 -13.19
N SER A 76 7.66 -4.34 -13.47
CA SER A 76 8.49 -5.15 -14.36
C SER A 76 8.74 -6.53 -13.76
N VAL A 77 8.99 -6.64 -12.46
CA VAL A 77 9.06 -7.94 -11.75
C VAL A 77 7.75 -8.70 -11.87
N HIS A 78 6.61 -8.03 -11.67
CA HIS A 78 5.29 -8.64 -11.81
C HIS A 78 5.00 -9.16 -13.24
N PHE A 79 5.46 -8.46 -14.27
CA PHE A 79 5.26 -8.87 -15.66
C PHE A 79 6.32 -9.84 -16.19
N ALA A 80 7.47 -9.95 -15.52
CA ALA A 80 8.48 -10.91 -15.87
C ALA A 80 7.95 -12.34 -15.67
N LYS A 81 8.23 -13.21 -16.63
CA LYS A 81 7.87 -14.62 -16.63
C LYS A 81 9.13 -15.44 -16.87
N HIS A 82 9.32 -16.52 -16.12
CA HIS A 82 10.48 -17.41 -16.28
C HIS A 82 11.83 -16.66 -16.19
N ASP A 83 11.97 -15.80 -15.17
CA ASP A 83 13.21 -15.05 -14.89
C ASP A 83 13.71 -14.15 -16.06
N ASN A 84 12.81 -13.73 -16.95
CA ASN A 84 13.13 -12.92 -18.12
C ASN A 84 13.15 -11.40 -17.85
N LEU A 85 13.38 -10.97 -16.61
CA LEU A 85 13.30 -9.57 -16.20
C LEU A 85 14.22 -8.64 -17.01
N ALA A 86 15.44 -9.11 -17.30
CA ALA A 86 16.40 -8.33 -18.10
C ALA A 86 15.92 -8.11 -19.55
N GLU A 87 15.35 -9.16 -20.18
CA GLU A 87 14.79 -9.07 -21.53
C GLU A 87 13.59 -8.13 -21.57
N LEU A 88 12.69 -8.24 -20.58
CA LEU A 88 11.53 -7.37 -20.43
C LEU A 88 11.96 -5.90 -20.33
N ASN A 89 12.91 -5.60 -19.44
CA ASN A 89 13.44 -4.24 -19.26
C ASN A 89 14.09 -3.68 -20.53
N ALA A 90 14.82 -4.51 -21.28
CA ALA A 90 15.44 -4.11 -22.54
C ALA A 90 14.39 -3.78 -23.62
N LYS A 91 13.32 -4.59 -23.73
CA LYS A 91 12.21 -4.34 -24.67
C LYS A 91 11.40 -3.09 -24.28
N GLU A 92 11.12 -2.92 -23.00
CA GLU A 92 10.43 -1.74 -22.48
C GLU A 92 11.24 -0.45 -22.74
N ALA A 93 12.55 -0.45 -22.49
CA ALA A 93 13.41 0.71 -22.78
C ALA A 93 13.45 1.06 -24.28
N SER A 94 13.45 0.03 -25.14
CA SER A 94 13.37 0.22 -26.60
C SER A 94 12.03 0.82 -27.01
N GLN A 95 10.93 0.34 -26.42
CA GLN A 95 9.58 0.87 -26.64
C GLN A 95 9.48 2.34 -26.20
N GLU A 96 9.98 2.65 -25.00
CA GLU A 96 10.00 4.01 -24.45
C GLU A 96 10.77 4.97 -25.37
N THR A 97 11.92 4.54 -25.88
CA THR A 97 12.71 5.31 -26.85
C THR A 97 11.95 5.53 -28.16
N ALA A 98 11.37 4.47 -28.74
CA ALA A 98 10.65 4.57 -30.01
C ALA A 98 9.43 5.50 -29.91
N VAL A 99 8.62 5.34 -28.85
CA VAL A 99 7.46 6.22 -28.60
C VAL A 99 7.92 7.64 -28.32
N GLY A 100 9.02 7.84 -27.58
CA GLY A 100 9.62 9.14 -27.34
C GLY A 100 10.05 9.87 -28.62
N LEU A 101 10.66 9.17 -29.58
CA LEU A 101 11.04 9.73 -30.89
C LEU A 101 9.81 10.15 -31.71
N VAL A 102 8.77 9.32 -31.73
CA VAL A 102 7.49 9.65 -32.41
C VAL A 102 6.84 10.86 -31.73
N GLY A 103 6.79 10.87 -30.39
CA GLY A 103 6.25 11.98 -29.61
C GLY A 103 7.00 13.29 -29.85
N LEU A 104 8.33 13.26 -29.95
CA LEU A 104 9.15 14.42 -30.26
C LEU A 104 8.87 14.95 -31.68
N LEU A 105 8.77 14.05 -32.67
CA LEU A 105 8.43 14.42 -34.05
C LEU A 105 7.06 15.11 -34.11
N VAL A 106 6.03 14.48 -33.54
CA VAL A 106 4.67 15.02 -33.51
C VAL A 106 4.63 16.34 -32.74
N GLY A 107 5.24 16.40 -31.55
CA GLY A 107 5.32 17.60 -30.74
C GLY A 107 6.00 18.77 -31.47
N THR A 108 7.07 18.50 -32.22
CA THR A 108 7.75 19.51 -33.04
C THR A 108 6.85 20.09 -34.13
N LEU A 109 6.01 19.26 -34.76
CA LEU A 109 5.02 19.73 -35.74
C LEU A 109 3.92 20.56 -35.08
N VAL A 110 3.41 20.11 -33.92
CA VAL A 110 2.37 20.82 -33.16
C VAL A 110 2.83 22.21 -32.71
N VAL A 111 4.05 22.34 -32.20
CA VAL A 111 4.63 23.64 -31.76
C VAL A 111 4.73 24.65 -32.91
N LYS A 112 4.88 24.18 -34.16
CA LYS A 112 4.84 25.09 -35.33
C LYS A 112 3.45 25.64 -35.63
N LEU A 113 2.40 24.91 -35.25
CA LEU A 113 1.00 25.26 -35.54
C LEU A 113 0.35 26.08 -34.41
N VAL A 114 0.75 25.86 -33.16
CA VAL A 114 0.16 26.49 -31.98
C VAL A 114 1.21 27.36 -31.29
N GLN A 115 1.07 28.67 -31.41
CA GLN A 115 2.04 29.64 -30.87
C GLN A 115 1.45 30.59 -29.83
N ASP A 116 0.13 30.78 -29.82
CA ASP A 116 -0.51 31.69 -28.88
C ASP A 116 -0.63 31.07 -27.49
N SER A 117 -0.38 31.87 -26.44
CA SER A 117 -0.31 31.38 -25.06
C SER A 117 -1.61 30.73 -24.58
N ARG A 118 -2.77 31.17 -25.07
CA ARG A 118 -4.08 30.63 -24.65
C ARG A 118 -4.30 29.24 -25.23
N SER A 119 -4.04 29.04 -26.52
CA SER A 119 -4.12 27.74 -27.17
C SER A 119 -3.08 26.77 -26.63
N VAL A 120 -1.86 27.23 -26.33
CA VAL A 120 -0.84 26.39 -25.67
C VAL A 120 -1.32 25.91 -24.30
N MET A 121 -1.84 26.80 -23.46
CA MET A 121 -2.37 26.44 -22.14
C MET A 121 -3.56 25.48 -22.25
N PHE A 122 -4.50 25.76 -23.16
CA PHE A 122 -5.64 24.90 -23.41
C PHE A 122 -5.21 23.49 -23.87
N LEU A 123 -4.32 23.43 -24.86
CA LEU A 123 -3.79 22.17 -25.38
C LEU A 123 -3.02 21.40 -24.31
N MET A 124 -2.20 22.06 -23.50
CA MET A 124 -1.49 21.44 -22.38
C MET A 124 -2.46 20.82 -21.36
N VAL A 125 -3.53 21.53 -20.99
CA VAL A 125 -4.56 20.99 -20.09
C VAL A 125 -5.22 19.76 -20.70
N VAL A 126 -5.62 19.81 -21.98
CA VAL A 126 -6.23 18.66 -22.66
C VAL A 126 -5.27 17.46 -22.71
N LEU A 127 -4.01 17.68 -23.09
CA LEU A 127 -3.00 16.63 -23.18
C LEU A 127 -2.68 16.01 -21.81
N VAL A 128 -2.54 16.82 -20.76
CA VAL A 128 -2.32 16.32 -19.39
C VAL A 128 -3.52 15.54 -18.89
N MET A 129 -4.74 16.02 -19.11
CA MET A 129 -5.95 15.29 -18.71
C MET A 129 -6.06 13.94 -19.46
N ALA A 130 -5.73 13.92 -20.75
CA ALA A 130 -5.67 12.68 -21.53
C ALA A 130 -4.55 11.75 -21.03
N HIS A 131 -3.36 12.28 -20.74
CA HIS A 131 -2.23 11.56 -20.17
C HIS A 131 -2.60 10.88 -18.85
N LEU A 132 -3.13 11.65 -17.88
CA LEU A 132 -3.57 11.11 -16.59
C LEU A 132 -4.71 10.10 -16.76
N PHE A 133 -5.68 10.36 -17.64
CA PHE A 133 -6.78 9.43 -17.88
C PHE A 133 -6.28 8.08 -18.43
N VAL A 134 -5.44 8.08 -19.47
CA VAL A 134 -4.92 6.86 -20.07
C VAL A 134 -4.03 6.11 -19.08
N ASN A 135 -3.18 6.80 -18.30
CA ASN A 135 -2.38 6.17 -17.26
C ASN A 135 -3.25 5.59 -16.14
N TYR A 136 -4.33 6.28 -15.73
CA TYR A 136 -5.29 5.76 -14.76
C TYR A 136 -5.95 4.46 -15.24
N VAL A 137 -6.42 4.43 -16.49
CA VAL A 137 -6.97 3.21 -17.10
C VAL A 137 -5.90 2.12 -17.20
N GLY A 138 -4.67 2.49 -17.58
CA GLY A 138 -3.52 1.60 -17.66
C GLY A 138 -3.24 0.90 -16.33
N VAL A 139 -3.10 1.65 -15.24
CA VAL A 139 -2.91 1.04 -13.92
C VAL A 139 -4.14 0.23 -13.51
N CYS A 140 -5.37 0.69 -13.76
CA CYS A 140 -6.58 -0.08 -13.43
C CYS A 140 -6.62 -1.46 -14.11
N SER A 141 -6.03 -1.60 -15.30
CA SER A 141 -5.98 -2.87 -16.03
C SER A 141 -5.02 -3.92 -15.46
N VAL A 142 -4.10 -3.52 -14.58
CA VAL A 142 -3.10 -4.44 -13.98
C VAL A 142 -3.71 -5.22 -12.82
N HIS A 143 -3.60 -6.55 -12.84
CA HIS A 143 -4.08 -7.41 -11.76
C HIS A 143 -2.88 -7.89 -10.92
N MET A 144 -2.52 -7.14 -9.87
CA MET A 144 -1.42 -7.51 -8.98
C MET A 144 -1.73 -8.79 -8.21
N THR A 145 -0.78 -9.72 -8.17
CA THR A 145 -0.85 -10.99 -7.43
C THR A 145 -0.41 -10.86 -5.97
N ASN A 146 0.33 -9.79 -5.64
CA ASN A 146 0.74 -9.48 -4.27
C ASN A 146 -0.38 -8.79 -3.50
N LEU A 147 -0.54 -9.11 -2.22
CA LEU A 147 -1.46 -8.39 -1.35
C LEU A 147 -0.88 -7.03 -0.93
N ASN A 148 -1.73 -6.01 -0.92
CA ASN A 148 -1.54 -4.79 -0.13
C ASN A 148 -2.66 -4.72 0.90
N ARG A 149 -2.66 -3.67 1.74
CA ARG A 149 -3.65 -3.51 2.81
C ARG A 149 -5.08 -3.49 2.26
N GLN A 150 -5.32 -2.76 1.19
CA GLN A 150 -6.64 -2.64 0.58
C GLN A 150 -7.12 -3.96 -0.05
N ARG A 151 -6.27 -4.64 -0.82
CA ARG A 151 -6.55 -5.94 -1.45
C ARG A 151 -6.83 -6.99 -0.39
N ALA A 152 -6.06 -7.02 0.70
CA ALA A 152 -6.32 -7.89 1.84
C ALA A 152 -7.68 -7.61 2.49
N VAL A 153 -8.04 -6.33 2.68
CA VAL A 153 -9.36 -5.97 3.23
C VAL A 153 -10.49 -6.42 2.31
N ILE A 154 -10.40 -6.15 1.01
CA ILE A 154 -11.43 -6.55 0.03
C ILE A 154 -11.56 -8.08 -0.01
N PHE A 155 -10.44 -8.77 -0.13
CA PHE A 155 -10.37 -10.23 -0.18
C PHE A 155 -11.00 -10.87 1.05
N PHE A 156 -10.51 -10.49 2.25
CA PHE A 156 -10.90 -11.17 3.47
C PHE A 156 -12.28 -10.75 3.95
N SER A 157 -12.72 -9.52 3.66
CA SER A 157 -14.10 -9.11 3.96
C SER A 157 -15.11 -9.90 3.13
N GLU A 158 -14.79 -10.26 1.88
CA GLU A 158 -15.64 -11.14 1.08
C GLU A 158 -15.61 -12.56 1.63
N TYR A 159 -14.41 -13.09 1.92
CA TYR A 159 -14.26 -14.43 2.49
C TYR A 159 -15.07 -14.61 3.78
N LEU A 160 -15.01 -13.64 4.71
CA LEU A 160 -15.78 -13.69 5.96
C LEU A 160 -17.31 -13.57 5.77
N LYS A 161 -17.77 -13.07 4.61
CA LYS A 161 -19.20 -12.94 4.29
C LYS A 161 -19.76 -14.14 3.53
N SER A 162 -19.02 -14.65 2.55
CA SER A 162 -19.50 -15.66 1.59
C SER A 162 -18.70 -16.96 1.60
N GLY A 163 -17.63 -17.08 2.38
CA GLY A 163 -16.71 -18.22 2.38
C GLY A 163 -15.92 -18.38 1.07
N THR A 164 -16.05 -17.42 0.15
CA THR A 164 -15.46 -17.52 -1.19
C THR A 164 -14.06 -16.91 -1.23
N VAL A 165 -13.10 -17.66 -1.77
CA VAL A 165 -11.72 -17.18 -2.01
C VAL A 165 -11.70 -16.44 -3.35
N LEU A 166 -11.57 -15.12 -3.30
CA LEU A 166 -11.51 -14.28 -4.51
C LEU A 166 -10.16 -14.40 -5.20
N SER A 167 -10.16 -14.32 -6.53
CA SER A 167 -8.93 -14.21 -7.32
C SER A 167 -8.37 -12.79 -7.36
N PRO A 168 -7.07 -12.63 -7.68
CA PRO A 168 -6.46 -11.31 -7.87
C PRO A 168 -7.26 -10.44 -8.87
N LYS A 169 -7.75 -11.04 -9.96
CA LYS A 169 -8.59 -10.38 -10.97
C LYS A 169 -9.93 -9.90 -10.39
N ALA A 170 -10.55 -10.68 -9.51
CA ALA A 170 -11.82 -10.30 -8.88
C ALA A 170 -11.62 -9.15 -7.88
N VAL A 171 -10.53 -9.19 -7.10
CA VAL A 171 -10.18 -8.12 -6.15
C VAL A 171 -9.79 -6.83 -6.87
N ALA A 172 -9.02 -6.91 -7.96
CA ALA A 172 -8.60 -5.75 -8.75
C ALA A 172 -9.76 -4.95 -9.34
N LYS A 173 -10.92 -5.58 -9.62
CA LYS A 173 -12.14 -4.86 -10.04
C LYS A 173 -12.76 -4.00 -8.94
N ARG A 174 -12.45 -4.28 -7.67
CA ARG A 174 -13.01 -3.61 -6.50
C ARG A 174 -12.00 -2.67 -5.84
N GLU A 175 -10.72 -2.76 -6.20
CA GLU A 175 -9.68 -1.91 -5.62
C GLU A 175 -9.78 -0.47 -6.16
N SER A 176 -9.43 0.51 -5.33
CA SER A 176 -9.42 1.92 -5.70
C SER A 176 -7.99 2.42 -5.71
N ILE A 177 -7.54 2.96 -6.84
CA ILE A 177 -6.17 3.45 -6.99
C ILE A 177 -5.94 4.74 -6.19
N LEU A 178 -6.97 5.61 -6.12
CA LEU A 178 -6.85 6.94 -5.52
C LEU A 178 -7.11 6.93 -4.00
N PHE A 179 -8.02 6.07 -3.54
CA PHE A 179 -8.49 6.09 -2.17
C PHE A 179 -8.21 4.75 -1.47
N GLU A 180 -7.37 4.81 -0.44
CA GLU A 180 -7.16 3.71 0.48
C GLU A 180 -8.01 3.96 1.74
N SER A 181 -8.90 3.01 2.08
CA SER A 181 -9.52 2.98 3.40
C SER A 181 -8.75 2.02 4.30
N THR A 182 -7.98 2.56 5.25
CA THR A 182 -7.35 1.75 6.31
C THR A 182 -8.33 1.39 7.43
N ARG A 183 -9.60 1.76 7.30
CA ARG A 183 -10.64 1.54 8.31
C ARG A 183 -11.36 0.24 7.99
N ILE A 184 -11.45 -0.62 9.00
CA ILE A 184 -12.15 -1.89 8.94
C ILE A 184 -13.59 -1.69 9.38
N VAL A 185 -14.49 -2.31 8.63
CA VAL A 185 -15.91 -2.36 8.94
C VAL A 185 -16.27 -3.71 9.58
N ASN A 186 -17.17 -3.69 10.56
CA ASN A 186 -17.68 -4.91 11.16
C ASN A 186 -18.78 -5.56 10.30
N LYS A 187 -19.37 -6.65 10.79
CA LYS A 187 -20.49 -7.36 10.12
C LYS A 187 -21.72 -6.47 9.88
N ARG A 188 -21.93 -5.45 10.72
CA ARG A 188 -23.01 -4.46 10.62
C ARG A 188 -22.70 -3.30 9.66
N GLY A 189 -21.49 -3.24 9.10
CA GLY A 189 -21.04 -2.16 8.22
C GLY A 189 -20.52 -0.93 8.96
N GLU A 190 -20.39 -1.00 10.29
CA GLU A 190 -19.94 0.09 11.15
C GLU A 190 -18.41 0.14 11.18
N ARG A 191 -17.84 1.34 11.31
CA ARG A 191 -16.38 1.51 11.37
C ARG A 191 -15.90 1.23 12.79
N VAL A 192 -15.07 0.20 12.95
CA VAL A 192 -14.72 -0.31 14.29
C VAL A 192 -13.24 -0.29 14.60
N ALA A 193 -12.38 -0.45 13.59
CA ALA A 193 -10.94 -0.56 13.83
C ALA A 193 -10.08 0.04 12.73
N LYS A 194 -8.85 0.41 13.11
CA LYS A 194 -7.75 0.72 12.21
C LYS A 194 -6.63 -0.29 12.44
N ILE A 195 -6.25 -1.01 11.39
CA ILE A 195 -5.16 -1.98 11.42
C ILE A 195 -3.91 -1.35 10.79
N ASP A 196 -2.76 -1.52 11.43
CA ASP A 196 -1.47 -1.07 10.90
C ASP A 196 -0.35 -1.99 11.42
N ILE A 197 0.67 -2.25 10.61
CA ILE A 197 1.91 -2.87 11.10
C ILE A 197 2.60 -1.83 11.99
N ALA A 198 3.18 -2.20 13.13
CA ALA A 198 3.88 -1.25 14.00
C ALA A 198 5.27 -0.89 13.44
N LYS A 199 5.75 0.33 13.71
CA LYS A 199 7.13 0.71 13.37
C LYS A 199 8.15 0.06 14.30
N ASP A 200 7.80 0.01 15.57
CA ASP A 200 8.62 -0.45 16.68
C ASP A 200 7.69 -0.78 17.86
N PHE A 201 8.26 -1.31 18.94
CA PHE A 201 7.50 -1.68 20.13
C PHE A 201 6.83 -0.47 20.82
N GLN A 202 7.42 0.72 20.70
CA GLN A 202 6.85 1.95 21.27
C GLN A 202 5.61 2.42 20.50
N ASP A 203 5.60 2.34 19.16
CA ASP A 203 4.43 2.57 18.30
C ASP A 203 3.33 1.51 18.55
N ALA A 204 3.72 0.27 18.86
CA ALA A 204 2.76 -0.80 19.20
C ALA A 204 2.09 -0.56 20.56
N MET A 205 2.84 -0.07 21.55
CA MET A 205 2.40 0.17 22.92
C MET A 205 2.02 1.64 23.21
N ASP A 206 1.75 2.45 22.19
CA ASP A 206 1.52 3.89 22.37
C ASP A 206 0.20 4.20 23.12
N LYS A 207 0.30 4.25 24.44
CA LYS A 207 -0.81 4.51 25.36
C LYS A 207 -1.42 5.91 25.19
N ARG A 208 -0.67 6.86 24.62
CA ARG A 208 -1.17 8.23 24.38
C ARG A 208 -2.32 8.25 23.40
N ASN A 209 -2.32 7.33 22.44
CA ASN A 209 -3.36 7.23 21.43
C ASN A 209 -4.45 6.21 21.77
N CYS A 210 -4.13 5.16 22.52
CA CYS A 210 -5.00 3.98 22.65
C CYS A 210 -5.30 3.54 24.09
N GLY A 211 -4.92 4.30 25.12
CA GLY A 211 -5.17 3.96 26.52
C GLY A 211 -4.49 2.64 26.94
N ALA A 212 -5.28 1.73 27.53
CA ALA A 212 -4.81 0.38 27.87
C ALA A 212 -4.70 -0.48 26.59
N VAL A 213 -3.56 -1.16 26.43
CA VAL A 213 -3.28 -2.01 25.27
C VAL A 213 -3.29 -3.46 25.73
N SER A 214 -4.17 -4.26 25.14
CA SER A 214 -4.20 -5.72 25.28
C SER A 214 -3.30 -6.35 24.22
N VAL A 215 -2.54 -7.37 24.61
CA VAL A 215 -1.66 -8.12 23.71
C VAL A 215 -2.23 -9.50 23.49
N LEU A 216 -2.38 -9.88 22.23
CA LEU A 216 -2.79 -11.23 21.81
C LEU A 216 -1.69 -11.81 20.93
N ASP A 217 -1.07 -12.88 21.41
CA ASP A 217 -0.03 -13.59 20.68
C ASP A 217 -0.66 -14.62 19.74
N GLY A 218 -0.23 -14.60 18.48
CA GLY A 218 -0.53 -15.62 17.48
C GLY A 218 0.73 -16.41 17.11
N HIS A 219 0.62 -17.28 16.12
CA HIS A 219 1.78 -18.04 15.66
C HIS A 219 2.72 -17.16 14.83
N LYS A 220 3.88 -16.77 15.40
CA LYS A 220 4.92 -15.91 14.80
C LYS A 220 4.55 -14.43 14.63
N TYR A 221 3.54 -13.95 15.35
CA TYR A 221 3.17 -12.53 15.41
C TYR A 221 2.44 -12.20 16.71
N SER A 222 2.40 -10.92 17.07
CA SER A 222 1.62 -10.39 18.19
C SER A 222 0.75 -9.22 17.73
N LEU A 223 -0.49 -9.20 18.22
CA LEU A 223 -1.45 -8.13 18.00
C LEU A 223 -1.56 -7.28 19.26
N PHE A 224 -1.31 -5.98 19.11
CA PHE A 224 -1.44 -4.99 20.16
C PHE A 224 -2.71 -4.18 19.90
N ILE A 225 -3.71 -4.36 20.76
CA ILE A 225 -5.04 -3.82 20.57
C ILE A 225 -5.32 -2.81 21.67
N GLY A 226 -5.62 -1.57 21.30
CA GLY A 226 -6.06 -0.55 22.24
C GLY A 226 -7.20 0.28 21.68
N ASN A 227 -7.92 1.00 22.55
CA ASN A 227 -9.09 1.78 22.17
C ASN A 227 -8.72 3.25 22.00
N GLN A 228 -8.95 3.79 20.80
CA GLN A 228 -8.71 5.21 20.57
C GLN A 228 -9.83 6.06 21.17
N HIS A 229 -9.47 7.30 21.50
CA HIS A 229 -10.41 8.30 22.03
C HIS A 229 -11.58 8.64 21.09
N ASN A 230 -11.46 8.34 19.79
CA ASN A 230 -12.50 8.58 18.78
C ASN A 230 -13.49 7.40 18.63
N GLY A 231 -13.40 6.37 19.48
CA GLY A 231 -14.28 5.20 19.45
C GLY A 231 -13.83 4.07 18.50
N LEU A 232 -12.72 4.23 17.77
CA LEU A 232 -12.12 3.18 16.94
C LEU A 232 -11.07 2.38 17.73
N ALA A 233 -11.05 1.07 17.57
CA ALA A 233 -9.93 0.25 18.04
C ALA A 233 -8.70 0.47 17.13
N SER A 234 -7.52 0.55 17.73
CA SER A 234 -6.24 0.51 17.04
C SER A 234 -5.64 -0.88 17.22
N ILE A 235 -5.47 -1.60 16.12
CA ILE A 235 -4.80 -2.91 16.11
C ILE A 235 -3.44 -2.73 15.43
N LYS A 236 -2.37 -2.92 16.20
CA LYS A 236 -0.99 -2.83 15.75
C LYS A 236 -0.40 -4.24 15.65
N ILE A 237 0.17 -4.57 14.50
CA ILE A 237 0.77 -5.88 14.25
C ILE A 237 2.28 -5.79 14.42
N MET A 238 2.88 -6.70 15.18
CA MET A 238 4.31 -6.94 15.17
C MET A 238 4.60 -8.40 14.85
N LEU A 239 5.58 -8.63 13.99
CA LEU A 239 5.98 -9.97 13.56
C LEU A 239 7.18 -10.44 14.39
N TRP A 240 7.31 -11.74 14.59
CA TRP A 240 8.39 -12.32 15.36
C TRP A 240 9.62 -12.57 14.50
N ASP A 241 10.76 -12.76 15.14
CA ASP A 241 12.00 -13.10 14.44
C ASP A 241 11.88 -14.45 13.69
N GLY A 242 12.38 -14.48 12.46
CA GLY A 242 12.25 -15.63 11.56
C GLY A 242 10.80 -15.97 11.20
N SER A 243 9.94 -14.97 10.98
CA SER A 243 8.60 -15.16 10.43
C SER A 243 8.61 -15.01 8.91
N ASP A 244 8.03 -15.97 8.21
CA ASP A 244 7.79 -15.90 6.76
C ASP A 244 6.75 -14.82 6.37
N PRO A 245 6.75 -14.36 5.11
CA PRO A 245 5.85 -13.30 4.63
C PRO A 245 4.36 -13.63 4.80
N TRP A 246 4.00 -14.91 4.70
CA TRP A 246 2.66 -15.41 4.99
C TRP A 246 2.15 -14.98 6.37
N TYR A 247 3.01 -14.97 7.40
CA TYR A 247 2.58 -14.58 8.74
C TYR A 247 2.21 -13.10 8.84
N ALA A 248 2.73 -12.24 7.97
CA ALA A 248 2.29 -10.85 7.87
C ALA A 248 0.83 -10.75 7.38
N VAL A 249 0.49 -11.55 6.37
CA VAL A 249 -0.87 -11.65 5.82
C VAL A 249 -1.81 -12.30 6.84
N ASN A 250 -1.38 -13.40 7.46
CA ASN A 250 -2.13 -14.12 8.48
C ASN A 250 -2.46 -13.20 9.68
N ALA A 251 -1.46 -12.49 10.21
CA ALA A 251 -1.66 -11.53 11.29
C ALA A 251 -2.69 -10.44 10.94
N TRP A 252 -2.70 -9.98 9.70
CA TRP A 252 -3.67 -9.00 9.23
C TRP A 252 -5.09 -9.57 9.17
N PHE A 253 -5.25 -10.79 8.66
CA PHE A 253 -6.53 -11.49 8.63
C PHE A 253 -7.03 -11.79 10.05
N SER A 254 -6.18 -12.25 10.96
CA SER A 254 -6.52 -12.37 12.39
C SER A 254 -7.02 -11.06 12.98
N ALA A 255 -6.31 -9.96 12.74
CA ALA A 255 -6.72 -8.63 13.19
C ALA A 255 -8.08 -8.20 12.61
N MET A 256 -8.34 -8.50 11.33
CA MET A 256 -9.65 -8.23 10.71
C MET A 256 -10.77 -9.06 11.33
N LYS A 257 -10.51 -10.32 11.69
CA LYS A 257 -11.50 -11.22 12.30
C LYS A 257 -11.86 -10.76 13.71
N ILE A 258 -10.88 -10.31 14.49
CA ILE A 258 -11.12 -9.67 15.78
C ILE A 258 -11.92 -8.37 15.59
N ALA A 259 -11.59 -7.56 14.58
CA ALA A 259 -12.36 -6.35 14.29
C ALA A 259 -13.83 -6.66 13.93
N GLN A 260 -14.13 -7.79 13.30
CA GLN A 260 -15.52 -8.13 12.94
C GLN A 260 -16.47 -8.33 14.12
N VAL A 261 -15.95 -8.74 15.29
CA VAL A 261 -16.74 -8.96 16.50
C VAL A 261 -16.82 -7.72 17.40
N MET A 262 -16.12 -6.64 17.05
CA MET A 262 -16.19 -5.37 17.76
C MET A 262 -17.47 -4.59 17.45
N GLU A 263 -17.90 -3.79 18.42
CA GLU A 263 -19.03 -2.86 18.27
C GLU A 263 -18.53 -1.42 18.11
N GLU A 264 -19.26 -0.62 17.33
CA GLU A 264 -18.95 0.80 17.16
C GLU A 264 -18.94 1.55 18.50
N GLY A 265 -17.94 2.38 18.71
CA GLY A 265 -17.80 3.21 19.91
C GLY A 265 -17.35 2.47 21.17
N LYS A 266 -17.41 1.13 21.22
CA LYS A 266 -16.94 0.32 22.35
C LYS A 266 -15.53 -0.21 22.17
N GLY A 267 -15.10 -0.42 20.93
CA GLY A 267 -13.76 -0.92 20.60
C GLY A 267 -13.53 -2.35 21.12
N PHE A 268 -12.32 -2.62 21.60
CA PHE A 268 -11.92 -3.89 22.20
C PHE A 268 -12.31 -3.93 23.69
N THR A 269 -13.23 -4.82 24.04
CA THR A 269 -13.74 -4.99 25.41
C THR A 269 -13.29 -6.33 26.00
N LYS A 270 -13.49 -6.52 27.31
CA LYS A 270 -13.16 -7.79 27.98
C LYS A 270 -13.98 -8.96 27.45
N GLU A 271 -15.22 -8.70 27.01
CA GLU A 271 -16.07 -9.71 26.39
C GLU A 271 -15.49 -10.17 25.05
N VAL A 272 -15.03 -9.22 24.22
CA VAL A 272 -14.34 -9.55 22.96
C VAL A 272 -13.05 -10.33 23.23
N GLU A 273 -12.27 -9.93 24.24
CA GLU A 273 -11.07 -10.65 24.65
C GLU A 273 -11.37 -12.10 25.09
N GLN A 274 -12.43 -12.30 25.87
CA GLN A 274 -12.88 -13.64 26.28
C GLN A 274 -13.37 -14.47 25.11
N LEU A 275 -14.11 -13.89 24.15
CA LEU A 275 -14.55 -14.59 22.95
C LEU A 275 -13.37 -15.05 22.09
N VAL A 276 -12.36 -14.20 21.92
CA VAL A 276 -11.14 -14.56 21.20
C VAL A 276 -10.38 -15.69 21.92
N LYS A 277 -10.24 -15.62 23.24
CA LYS A 277 -9.54 -16.66 24.04
C LYS A 277 -10.31 -17.98 24.16
N LYS A 278 -11.64 -17.95 24.29
CA LYS A 278 -12.49 -19.14 24.34
C LYS A 278 -12.46 -19.90 23.01
N GLY A 279 -12.50 -19.18 21.90
CA GLY A 279 -12.30 -19.77 20.58
C GLY A 279 -10.96 -20.51 20.45
N SER A 280 -9.93 -20.14 21.22
CA SER A 280 -8.64 -20.85 21.25
C SER A 280 -8.58 -22.11 22.10
N SER A 281 -9.60 -22.42 22.90
CA SER A 281 -9.50 -23.46 23.95
C SER A 281 -10.50 -24.61 23.87
N GLU A 282 -11.65 -24.49 23.18
CA GLU A 282 -12.79 -25.41 23.44
C GLU A 282 -13.35 -26.28 22.30
N ASP A 283 -12.95 -26.19 21.03
CA ASP A 283 -13.50 -27.13 20.03
C ASP A 283 -12.49 -27.49 18.93
N GLY A 284 -12.50 -28.75 18.50
CA GLY A 284 -11.74 -29.27 17.35
C GLY A 284 -12.21 -28.74 15.99
N ASP A 285 -12.90 -27.59 15.97
CA ASP A 285 -13.17 -26.76 14.81
C ASP A 285 -12.48 -25.41 15.07
N GLY A 286 -11.47 -25.11 14.25
CA GLY A 286 -10.31 -24.25 14.54
C GLY A 286 -10.57 -22.93 15.27
N SER A 287 -9.60 -22.51 16.08
CA SER A 287 -9.69 -21.26 16.82
C SER A 287 -9.98 -20.04 15.95
N LEU A 288 -10.44 -18.97 16.61
CA LEU A 288 -10.63 -17.68 15.96
C LEU A 288 -9.35 -17.21 15.23
N MET A 289 -8.17 -17.69 15.63
CA MET A 289 -6.88 -17.49 14.97
C MET A 289 -6.47 -18.63 14.00
N ASP A 290 -6.94 -19.87 14.18
CA ASP A 290 -6.45 -21.07 13.46
C ASP A 290 -7.17 -21.38 12.14
N LEU A 291 -8.22 -20.65 11.79
CA LEU A 291 -8.95 -20.78 10.52
C LEU A 291 -8.14 -20.33 9.27
N LEU A 292 -6.86 -20.02 9.46
CA LEU A 292 -5.89 -19.59 8.46
C LEU A 292 -4.75 -20.60 8.42
N ASP A 293 -5.14 -21.86 8.23
CA ASP A 293 -4.27 -23.01 8.16
C ASP A 293 -3.57 -23.12 6.79
N SER A 294 -2.71 -24.13 6.66
CA SER A 294 -2.00 -24.40 5.41
C SER A 294 -2.96 -24.66 4.25
N GLU A 295 -4.13 -25.24 4.49
CA GLU A 295 -5.15 -25.48 3.45
C GLU A 295 -5.69 -24.14 2.90
N PHE A 296 -5.99 -23.17 3.77
CA PHE A 296 -6.40 -21.85 3.32
C PHE A 296 -5.31 -21.15 2.50
N LYS A 297 -4.04 -21.27 2.93
CA LYS A 297 -2.89 -20.76 2.18
C LYS A 297 -2.80 -21.38 0.78
N GLU A 298 -2.84 -22.70 0.69
CA GLU A 298 -2.82 -23.45 -0.58
C GLU A 298 -4.00 -23.04 -1.49
N LYS A 299 -5.19 -22.85 -0.91
CA LYS A 299 -6.36 -22.38 -1.66
C LYS A 299 -6.15 -20.99 -2.23
N MET A 300 -5.53 -20.06 -1.50
CA MET A 300 -5.20 -18.73 -2.02
C MET A 300 -4.18 -18.81 -3.18
N GLU A 301 -3.14 -19.61 -3.02
CA GLU A 301 -2.11 -19.83 -4.04
C GLU A 301 -2.69 -20.47 -5.30
N SER A 302 -3.58 -21.46 -5.15
CA SER A 302 -4.26 -22.12 -6.27
C SER A 302 -5.11 -21.18 -7.13
N VAL A 303 -5.59 -20.08 -6.54
CA VAL A 303 -6.38 -19.05 -7.22
C VAL A 303 -5.48 -17.92 -7.78
N GLY A 304 -4.18 -17.95 -7.48
CA GLY A 304 -3.14 -17.11 -8.07
C GLY A 304 -2.61 -15.97 -7.20
N TRP A 305 -2.81 -16.02 -5.88
CA TRP A 305 -2.17 -15.07 -4.97
C TRP A 305 -0.70 -15.45 -4.73
N ASP A 306 0.18 -14.46 -4.75
CA ASP A 306 1.57 -14.60 -4.31
C ASP A 306 1.66 -14.23 -2.82
N LEU A 307 1.97 -15.22 -2.00
CA LEU A 307 2.09 -15.13 -0.55
C LEU A 307 3.53 -15.28 -0.04
N GLU A 308 4.48 -15.45 -0.96
CA GLU A 308 5.91 -15.51 -0.67
C GLU A 308 6.56 -14.12 -0.75
N SER A 309 5.89 -13.15 -1.38
CA SER A 309 6.33 -11.77 -1.41
C SER A 309 6.30 -11.09 -0.04
N GLN A 310 7.40 -10.43 0.33
CA GLN A 310 7.50 -9.56 1.50
C GLN A 310 6.78 -8.20 1.33
N SER A 311 6.20 -7.93 0.16
CA SER A 311 5.61 -6.64 -0.17
C SER A 311 4.51 -6.17 0.79
N PHE A 312 3.83 -7.08 1.51
CA PHE A 312 2.81 -6.70 2.49
C PHE A 312 3.37 -5.88 3.68
N GLU A 313 4.67 -6.03 3.97
CA GLU A 313 5.38 -5.36 5.06
C GLU A 313 5.77 -3.91 4.72
N THR A 314 4.77 -3.04 4.78
CA THR A 314 4.84 -1.61 4.43
C THR A 314 5.62 -0.70 5.41
N LYS A 315 6.34 -1.25 6.39
CA LYS A 315 7.13 -0.54 7.41
C LYS A 315 8.46 -1.27 7.65
N GLY A 316 9.40 -0.60 8.33
CA GLY A 316 10.71 -1.18 8.61
C GLY A 316 10.61 -2.55 9.30
N PRO A 317 11.56 -3.48 9.06
CA PRO A 317 11.47 -4.88 9.47
C PRO A 317 11.80 -5.07 10.96
N VAL A 318 11.09 -4.37 11.84
CA VAL A 318 11.26 -4.54 13.30
C VAL A 318 10.51 -5.79 13.74
N ARG A 319 11.28 -6.77 14.22
CA ARG A 319 10.77 -8.06 14.70
C ARG A 319 10.90 -8.17 16.21
N ILE A 320 9.97 -8.89 16.83
CA ILE A 320 10.05 -9.27 18.25
C ILE A 320 10.93 -10.52 18.38
N ARG A 321 11.97 -10.44 19.20
CA ARG A 321 12.76 -11.60 19.61
C ARG A 321 12.54 -11.84 21.10
N PHE A 322 12.08 -13.03 21.45
CA PHE A 322 12.01 -13.47 22.84
C PHE A 322 13.39 -13.98 23.25
N GLN A 323 13.98 -13.38 24.28
CA GLN A 323 15.12 -13.96 24.97
C GLN A 323 14.60 -14.69 26.21
N GLN A 324 14.98 -15.96 26.36
CA GLN A 324 14.78 -16.66 27.62
C GLN A 324 15.59 -15.92 28.68
N ALA A 325 14.92 -15.41 29.71
CA ALA A 325 15.60 -14.84 30.86
C ALA A 325 16.35 -15.98 31.56
N HIS A 326 17.66 -16.05 31.37
CA HIS A 326 18.51 -16.82 32.27
C HIS A 326 18.37 -16.17 33.65
N ARG A 327 17.57 -16.79 34.53
CA ARG A 327 17.73 -16.51 35.96
C ARG A 327 19.17 -16.87 36.28
N LYS A 328 19.93 -15.87 36.75
CA LYS A 328 21.11 -16.17 37.54
C LYS A 328 20.59 -16.85 38.79
N ASP A 329 20.77 -18.16 38.87
CA ASP A 329 20.67 -18.87 40.13
C ASP A 329 21.87 -18.39 40.97
N GLU A 330 21.59 -17.48 41.90
CA GLU A 330 22.42 -17.19 43.09
C GLU A 330 21.86 -17.98 44.28
#